data_AF-A0A348ZY87-F1
#
_entry.id   AF-A0A348ZY87-F1
#
_cell.length_a   1.000
_cell.length_b   1.000
_cell.length_c   1.000
_cell.angle_alpha   90.00
_cell.angle_beta   90.00
_cell.angle_gamma   90.00
#
_symmetry.space_group_name_H-M   'P 1'
#
loop_
_entity.id
_entity.type
_entity.pdbx_description
1 polymer ?
#
loop_
_entity_poly.entity_id
_entity_poly.type
_entity_poly.pdbx_seq_one_letter_code
_entity_poly.pdbx_strand_id
1 'polypeptide(L)' 'MTIKLNHLYETEKDSLADRASDDPIWFVRRYRDALDIEIAGFLAAQFAYGRVELIQRFLRKLFALMGDSPAAYITRKE' A
#
# COMPACT_ATOMS: atom_id res chain seq x y z
N MET A 1 -30.47 -7.89 4.25
CA MET A 1 -29.38 -8.66 4.86
C MET A 1 -28.32 -7.67 5.33
N THR A 2 -28.31 -7.31 6.61
CA THR A 2 -27.38 -6.31 7.15
C THR A 2 -26.09 -7.01 7.52
N ILE A 3 -25.05 -6.86 6.69
CA ILE A 3 -23.71 -7.36 7.03
C ILE A 3 -23.26 -6.61 8.28
N LYS A 4 -23.07 -7.32 9.40
CA LYS A 4 -22.48 -6.75 10.62
C LYS A 4 -20.96 -6.70 10.44
N LEU A 5 -20.48 -5.62 9.84
CA LEU A 5 -19.06 -5.45 9.49
C LEU A 5 -18.13 -5.67 10.69
N ASN A 6 -18.51 -5.19 11.88
CA ASN A 6 -17.73 -5.40 13.11
C ASN A 6 -17.56 -6.88 13.46
N HIS A 7 -18.61 -7.69 13.30
CA HIS A 7 -18.54 -9.11 13.60
C HIS A 7 -17.62 -9.85 12.61
N LEU A 8 -17.70 -9.48 11.33
CA LEU A 8 -16.81 -10.03 10.30
C LEU A 8 -15.35 -9.66 10.58
N TYR A 9 -15.10 -8.38 10.92
CA TYR A 9 -13.76 -7.92 11.27
C TYR A 9 -13.19 -8.69 12.47
N GLU A 10 -13.92 -8.79 13.58
CA GLU A 10 -13.42 -9.48 14.78
C GLU A 10 -13.12 -10.97 14.53
N THR A 11 -13.84 -11.60 13.59
CA THR A 11 -13.63 -13.01 13.24
C THR A 11 -12.43 -13.20 12.31
N GLU A 12 -12.21 -12.29 11.37
CA GLU A 12 -11.25 -12.47 10.27
C GLU A 12 -9.94 -11.68 10.48
N LYS A 13 -9.87 -10.74 11.43
CA LYS A 13 -8.74 -9.80 11.57
C LYS A 13 -7.37 -10.48 11.67
N ASP A 14 -7.28 -11.61 12.35
CA ASP A 14 -6.01 -12.31 12.56
C ASP A 14 -5.53 -12.95 11.23
N SER A 15 -6.44 -13.61 10.51
CA SER A 15 -6.19 -14.16 9.17
C SER A 15 -5.86 -13.06 8.13
N LEU A 16 -6.51 -11.89 8.24
CA LEU A 16 -6.22 -10.74 7.38
C LEU A 16 -4.84 -10.15 7.67
N ALA A 17 -4.41 -10.13 8.93
CA ALA A 17 -3.08 -9.65 9.30
C ALA A 17 -1.97 -10.50 8.65
N ASP A 18 -2.14 -11.82 8.61
CA ASP A 18 -1.19 -12.74 7.96
C ASP A 18 -1.06 -12.48 6.45
N ARG A 19 -2.15 -12.03 5.80
CA ARG A 19 -2.18 -11.76 4.35
C ARG A 19 -1.81 -10.32 4.00
N ALA A 20 -1.76 -9.42 4.97
CA ALA A 20 -1.55 -8.00 4.74
C ALA A 20 -0.17 -7.70 4.14
N SER A 21 0.85 -8.52 4.44
CA SER A 21 2.19 -8.35 3.87
C SER A 21 2.25 -8.60 2.36
N ASP A 22 1.31 -9.38 1.83
CA ASP A 22 1.21 -9.65 0.40
C ASP A 22 0.45 -8.55 -0.35
N ASP A 23 -0.21 -7.64 0.35
CA ASP A 23 -0.99 -6.59 -0.27
C ASP A 23 -0.11 -5.41 -0.75
N PRO A 24 -0.35 -4.89 -1.97
CA PRO A 24 0.27 -3.65 -2.46
C PRO A 24 0.18 -2.46 -1.50
N ILE A 25 -0.81 -2.38 -0.63
CA ILE A 25 -0.94 -1.30 0.35
C ILE A 25 0.15 -1.37 1.43
N TRP A 26 0.80 -2.53 1.63
CA TRP A 26 1.82 -2.69 2.67
C TRP A 26 3.01 -1.75 2.51
N PHE A 27 3.25 -1.24 1.30
CA PHE A 27 4.33 -0.31 1.01
C PHE A 27 4.22 1.02 1.76
N VAL A 28 3.02 1.44 2.18
CA VAL A 28 2.86 2.68 2.96
C VAL A 28 3.58 2.62 4.30
N ARG A 29 3.73 1.42 4.88
CA ARG A 29 4.38 1.21 6.18
C ARG A 29 5.88 1.49 6.16
N ARG A 30 6.47 1.69 4.98
CA ARG A 30 7.89 2.08 4.84
C ARG A 30 8.13 3.52 5.24
N TYR A 31 7.10 4.35 5.23
CA TYR A 31 7.20 5.79 5.44
C TYR A 31 6.60 6.20 6.79
N ARG A 32 7.15 7.27 7.38
CA ARG A 32 6.63 7.88 8.61
C ARG A 32 6.00 9.24 8.37
N ASP A 33 6.44 9.94 7.32
CA ASP A 33 5.86 11.21 6.92
C ASP A 33 4.47 11.00 6.31
N ALA A 34 3.51 11.84 6.68
CA ALA A 34 2.13 11.69 6.26
C ALA A 34 1.97 11.87 4.74
N LEU A 35 2.71 12.77 4.10
CA LEU A 35 2.64 12.97 2.66
C LEU A 35 3.22 11.77 1.92
N ASP A 36 4.35 11.23 2.38
CA ASP A 36 4.94 10.03 1.79
C ASP A 36 4.01 8.81 1.90
N ILE A 37 3.31 8.66 3.03
CA ILE A 37 2.28 7.63 3.24
C ILE A 37 1.13 7.78 2.23
N GLU A 38 0.59 9.00 2.08
CA GLU A 38 -0.51 9.29 1.15
C GLU A 38 -0.10 9.05 -0.31
N ILE A 39 1.08 9.53 -0.72
CA ILE A 39 1.58 9.32 -2.08
C ILE A 39 1.83 7.83 -2.36
N ALA A 40 2.45 7.11 -1.42
CA ALA A 40 2.66 5.68 -1.57
C ALA A 40 1.34 4.91 -1.64
N GLY A 41 0.36 5.27 -0.80
CA GLY A 41 -0.96 4.65 -0.78
C GLY A 41 -1.74 4.91 -2.06
N PHE A 42 -1.74 6.16 -2.53
CA PHE A 42 -2.37 6.54 -3.79
C PHE A 42 -1.78 5.76 -4.97
N LEU A 43 -0.44 5.74 -5.10
CA LEU A 43 0.24 5.00 -6.16
C LEU A 43 -0.04 3.50 -6.07
N ALA A 44 0.06 2.89 -4.88
CA ALA A 44 -0.22 1.47 -4.70
C ALA A 44 -1.66 1.12 -5.12
N ALA A 45 -2.65 1.94 -4.72
CA ALA A 45 -4.04 1.75 -5.07
C ALA A 45 -4.27 1.83 -6.59
N GLN A 46 -3.56 2.72 -7.30
CA GLN A 46 -3.66 2.79 -8.77
C GLN A 46 -3.21 1.50 -9.46
N PHE A 47 -2.40 0.65 -8.83
CA PHE A 47 -1.95 -0.61 -9.43
C PHE A 47 -2.51 -1.85 -8.72
N ALA A 48 -3.42 -1.70 -7.75
CA ALA A 48 -3.99 -2.80 -6.96
C ALA A 48 -5.06 -3.61 -7.74
N TYR A 49 -4.80 -3.87 -9.02
CA TYR A 49 -5.62 -4.71 -9.89
C TYR A 49 -4.74 -5.69 -10.67
N GLY A 50 -5.11 -6.98 -10.66
CA GLY A 50 -4.38 -8.04 -11.37
C GLY A 50 -3.59 -8.97 -10.45
N ARG A 51 -2.48 -9.53 -10.96
CA ARG A 51 -1.65 -10.49 -10.21
C ARG A 51 -0.79 -9.79 -9.17
N VAL A 52 -1.08 -10.06 -7.90
CA VAL A 52 -0.43 -9.46 -6.73
C VAL A 52 1.10 -9.51 -6.82
N GLU A 53 1.68 -10.63 -7.26
CA GLU A 53 3.14 -10.77 -7.33
C GLU A 53 3.76 -9.82 -8.37
N LEU A 54 3.08 -9.58 -9.49
CA LEU A 54 3.54 -8.66 -10.53
C LEU A 54 3.45 -7.21 -10.04
N ILE A 55 2.33 -6.85 -9.41
CA ILE A 55 2.09 -5.52 -8.84
C ILE A 55 3.16 -5.21 -7.80
N GLN A 56 3.38 -6.14 -6.86
CA GLN A 56 4.41 -5.98 -5.84
C GLN A 56 5.82 -5.81 -6.45
N ARG A 57 6.17 -6.57 -7.50
CA ARG A 57 7.47 -6.42 -8.19
C ARG A 57 7.61 -5.04 -8.84
N PHE A 58 6.54 -4.53 -9.43
CA PHE A 58 6.50 -3.21 -10.02
C PHE A 58 6.63 -2.11 -8.95
N LEU A 59 5.81 -2.15 -7.90
CA LEU A 59 5.85 -1.18 -6.81
C LEU A 59 7.19 -1.17 -6.08
N ARG A 60 7.82 -2.33 -5.87
CA ARG A 60 9.20 -2.41 -5.34
C ARG A 60 10.18 -1.57 -6.15
N LYS A 61 10.12 -1.65 -7.48
CA LYS A 61 11.01 -0.89 -8.37
C LYS A 61 10.66 0.60 -8.36
N LEU A 62 9.36 0.92 -8.41
CA LEU A 62 8.87 2.30 -8.40
C LEU A 62 9.33 3.03 -7.14
N PHE A 63 9.09 2.45 -5.96
CA PHE A 63 9.48 3.07 -4.70
C PHE A 63 11.00 3.07 -4.49
N ALA A 64 11.74 2.08 -5.00
CA ALA A 64 13.20 2.13 -4.99
C ALA A 64 13.76 3.30 -5.83
N LEU A 65 13.10 3.66 -6.94
CA LEU A 65 13.47 4.83 -7.75
C LEU A 65 13.17 6.14 -7.01
N MET A 66 12.07 6.18 -6.24
CA MET A 66 11.65 7.36 -5.49
C MET A 66 12.52 7.65 -4.26
N GLY A 67 13.17 6.63 -3.70
CA GLY A 67 13.98 6.74 -2.50
C GLY A 67 13.15 6.88 -1.23
N ASP A 68 13.68 7.61 -0.24
CA ASP A 68 13.08 7.69 1.09
C ASP A 68 11.84 8.60 1.18
N SER A 69 11.61 9.44 0.17
CA SER A 69 10.46 10.35 0.13
C SER A 69 9.82 10.42 -1.26
N PRO A 70 8.77 9.61 -1.52
CA PRO A 70 7.91 9.74 -2.69
C PRO A 70 7.35 11.14 -2.91
N ALA A 71 6.98 11.85 -1.84
CA ALA A 71 6.46 13.21 -1.93
C ALA A 71 7.51 14.20 -2.45
N ALA A 72 8.75 14.13 -1.93
CA ALA A 72 9.85 14.94 -2.45
C ALA A 72 10.19 14.56 -3.91
N TYR A 73 10.09 13.28 -4.25
CA TYR A 73 10.36 12.81 -5.62
C TYR A 73 9.41 13.45 -6.64
N ILE A 74 8.10 13.47 -6.38
CA ILE A 74 7.12 14.00 -7.33
C ILE A 74 7.03 15.52 -7.38
N THR A 75 7.51 16.21 -6.33
CA THR A 75 7.47 17.68 -6.24
C THR A 75 8.75 18.35 -6.71
N ARG A 76 9.81 17.56 -6.95
CA ARG A 76 11.08 18.04 -7.48
C ARG A 76 10.84 18.71 -8.83
N LYS A 77 11.29 19.96 -8.96
CA LYS A 77 11.41 20.63 -10.25
C LYS A 77 12.74 20.21 -10.88
N GLU A 78 12.69 19.80 -12.14
CA GLU A 78 13.89 19.62 -12.97
C GLU A 78 14.65 20.94 -13.13
#